data_AF-A0A528N328-F1
#
_entry.id   AF-A0A528N328-F1
#
_cell.length_a   1.000
_cell.length_b   1.000
_cell.length_c   1.000
_cell.angle_alpha   90.00
_cell.angle_beta   90.00
_cell.angle_gamma   90.00
#
_symmetry.space_group_name_H-M   'P 1'
#
loop_
_entity.id
_entity.type
_entity.pdbx_description
1 polymer ?
#
loop_
_entity_poly.entity_id
_entity_poly.type
_entity_poly.pdbx_seq_one_letter_code
_entity_poly.pdbx_strand_id
1 'polypeptide(L)'
;HGLQKQAAAARETYDIAAAQLSSLRHAAAVGLTKAVMAELPALKLERAAFIVEMASEAENRMEEGIDQVEFWVRTNPGTRPGPM
;
A
#
# COMPACT_ATOMS: atom_id res chain seq x y z
N HIS A 1 8.76 15.11 33.85
CA HIS A 1 9.88 14.39 33.20
C HIS A 1 9.54 12.94 32.80
N GLY A 2 8.78 12.15 33.58
CA GLY A 2 8.43 10.76 33.20
C GLY A 2 7.54 10.64 31.96
N LEU A 3 6.45 11.42 31.89
CA LEU A 3 5.48 11.38 30.79
C LEU A 3 6.10 11.71 29.42
N GLN A 4 7.04 12.65 29.35
CA GLN A 4 7.74 12.99 28.11
C GLN A 4 8.61 11.83 27.60
N LYS A 5 9.29 11.11 28.50
CA LYS A 5 10.09 9.93 28.14
C LYS A 5 9.20 8.79 27.65
N GLN A 6 8.07 8.56 28.32
CA GLN A 6 7.09 7.54 27.92
C GLN A 6 6.48 7.86 26.54
N ALA A 7 6.11 9.12 26.29
CA ALA A 7 5.59 9.55 25.00
C ALA A 7 6.62 9.36 23.87
N ALA A 8 7.89 9.69 24.11
CA ALA A 8 8.97 9.48 23.13
C ALA A 8 9.17 7.98 22.82
N ALA A 9 9.21 7.12 23.84
CA ALA A 9 9.35 5.68 23.66
C ALA A 9 8.14 5.05 22.93
N ALA A 10 6.92 5.51 23.24
CA ALA A 10 5.72 5.07 22.55
C ALA A 10 5.74 5.46 21.07
N ARG A 11 6.20 6.68 20.75
CA ARG A 11 6.36 7.14 19.37
C ARG A 11 7.38 6.30 18.60
N GLU A 12 8.55 6.03 19.19
CA GLU A 12 9.57 5.19 18.57
C GLU A 12 9.05 3.77 18.30
N THR A 13 8.32 3.19 19.26
CA THR A 13 7.69 1.87 19.10
C THR A 13 6.68 1.86 17.95
N TYR A 14 5.85 2.90 17.86
CA TYR A 14 4.91 3.07 16.74
C TYR A 14 5.66 3.17 15.40
N ASP A 15 6.70 4.01 15.32
CA ASP A 15 7.42 4.24 14.07
C ASP A 15 8.07 2.97 13.52
N ILE A 16 8.64 2.15 14.40
CA ILE A 16 9.20 0.85 14.04
C ILE A 16 8.10 -0.10 13.51
N ALA A 17 6.99 -0.22 14.24
CA ALA A 17 5.89 -1.09 13.84
C ALA A 17 5.24 -0.64 12.52
N ALA A 18 5.04 0.67 12.34
CA ALA A 18 4.47 1.24 11.12
C ALA A 18 5.38 1.01 9.90
N ALA A 19 6.70 1.18 10.05
CA ALA A 19 7.66 0.89 8.99
C ALA A 19 7.67 -0.60 8.61
N GLN A 20 7.58 -1.50 9.59
CA GLN A 20 7.49 -2.94 9.35
C GLN A 20 6.19 -3.29 8.60
N LEU A 21 5.05 -2.73 9.04
CA LEU A 21 3.76 -2.92 8.37
C LEU A 21 3.79 -2.42 6.92
N SER A 22 4.37 -1.24 6.68
CA SER A 22 4.54 -0.67 5.34
C SER A 22 5.37 -1.59 4.44
N SER A 23 6.48 -2.14 4.93
CA SER A 23 7.30 -3.10 4.17
C SER A 23 6.51 -4.36 3.78
N LEU A 24 5.73 -4.91 4.73
CA LEU A 24 4.88 -6.07 4.46
C LEU A 24 3.77 -5.75 3.43
N ARG A 25 3.18 -4.56 3.51
CA ARG A 25 2.20 -4.08 2.52
C ARG A 25 2.79 -3.94 1.13
N HIS A 26 4.02 -3.44 0.99
CA HIS A 26 4.71 -3.36 -0.30
C HIS A 26 4.92 -4.75 -0.91
N ALA A 27 5.35 -5.72 -0.10
CA ALA A 27 5.50 -7.10 -0.56
C ALA A 27 4.14 -7.71 -0.97
N ALA A 28 3.09 -7.48 -0.18
CA ALA A 28 1.74 -7.93 -0.48
C ALA A 28 1.17 -7.29 -1.75
N ALA A 29 1.41 -6.00 -1.99
CA ALA A 29 0.98 -5.27 -3.19
C ALA A 29 1.56 -5.89 -4.46
N VAL A 30 2.85 -6.26 -4.44
CA VAL A 30 3.49 -6.98 -5.55
C VAL A 30 2.86 -8.35 -5.76
N GLY A 31 2.65 -9.10 -4.67
CA GLY A 31 2.02 -10.43 -4.72
C GLY A 31 0.60 -10.39 -5.28
N LEU A 32 -0.23 -9.46 -4.78
CA LEU A 32 -1.60 -9.24 -5.23
C LEU A 32 -1.64 -8.82 -6.70
N THR A 33 -0.79 -7.88 -7.11
CA THR A 33 -0.70 -7.44 -8.51
C THR A 33 -0.41 -8.62 -9.43
N LYS A 34 0.58 -9.44 -9.09
CA LYS A 34 0.92 -10.63 -9.89
C LYS A 34 -0.24 -11.63 -9.95
N ALA A 35 -0.90 -11.88 -8.83
CA ALA A 35 -2.03 -12.81 -8.76
C ALA A 35 -3.19 -12.34 -9.63
N VAL A 36 -3.62 -11.08 -9.48
CA VAL A 36 -4.72 -10.51 -10.29
C VAL A 36 -4.37 -10.52 -11.77
N MET A 37 -3.16 -10.09 -12.13
CA MET A 37 -2.72 -10.06 -13.54
C MET A 37 -2.67 -11.45 -14.18
N ALA A 38 -2.43 -12.51 -13.41
CA ALA A 38 -2.44 -13.89 -13.92
C ALA A 38 -3.85 -14.39 -14.29
N GLU A 39 -4.90 -13.84 -13.67
CA GLU A 39 -6.30 -14.21 -13.94
C GLU A 39 -6.89 -13.48 -15.16
N LEU A 40 -6.39 -12.28 -15.49
CA LEU A 40 -6.96 -11.44 -16.56
C LEU A 40 -7.02 -12.09 -17.96
N PRO A 41 -6.02 -12.88 -18.42
CA PRO A 41 -6.09 -13.53 -19.73
C PRO A 41 -7.27 -14.48 -19.90
N ALA A 42 -7.69 -15.18 -18.84
CA ALA A 42 -8.84 -16.09 -18.87
C ALA A 42 -10.15 -15.34 -19.15
N LEU A 43 -10.20 -14.06 -18.78
CA LEU A 43 -11.33 -13.15 -18.98
C LEU A 43 -11.24 -12.32 -20.27
N LYS A 44 -10.26 -12.58 -21.15
CA LYS A 44 -9.97 -11.77 -22.34
C LYS A 44 -9.58 -10.32 -22.02
N LEU A 45 -8.94 -10.11 -20.87
CA LEU A 45 -8.48 -8.82 -20.37
C LEU A 45 -6.95 -8.71 -20.32
N GLU A 46 -6.22 -9.45 -21.16
CA GLU A 46 -4.74 -9.48 -21.17
C GLU A 46 -4.08 -8.11 -21.43
N ARG A 47 -4.84 -7.14 -21.91
CA ARG A 47 -4.40 -5.76 -22.16
C ARG A 47 -4.67 -4.81 -20.99
N ALA A 48 -5.47 -5.24 -20.02
CA ALA A 48 -5.75 -4.47 -18.82
C ALA A 48 -4.59 -4.57 -17.82
N ALA A 49 -4.52 -3.63 -16.89
CA ALA A 49 -3.56 -3.63 -15.80
C ALA A 49 -4.28 -3.34 -14.48
N PHE A 50 -4.02 -4.17 -13.48
CA PHE A 50 -4.32 -3.90 -12.08
C PHE A 50 -3.09 -3.26 -11.43
N ILE A 51 -3.30 -2.18 -10.69
CA ILE A 51 -2.24 -1.37 -10.10
C ILE A 51 -2.60 -1.15 -8.63
N VAL A 52 -1.65 -1.45 -7.74
CA VAL A 52 -1.72 -1.06 -6.33
C VAL A 52 -0.82 0.16 -6.19
N GLU A 53 -1.41 1.34 -6.04
CA GLU A 53 -0.67 2.54 -5.69
C GLU A 53 -0.59 2.68 -4.18
N MET A 54 0.59 3.06 -3.70
CA MET A 54 0.82 3.24 -2.28
C MET A 54 1.75 4.43 -2.05
N ALA A 55 1.34 5.31 -1.15
CA ALA A 55 2.12 6.43 -0.66
C ALA A 55 2.33 6.29 0.85
N SER A 56 3.57 6.40 1.31
CA SER A 56 3.92 6.25 2.72
C SER A 56 4.39 7.59 3.29
N GLU A 57 3.75 8.04 4.36
CA GLU A 57 4.04 9.32 5.01
C GLU A 57 4.35 9.10 6.49
N ALA A 58 5.64 8.89 6.81
CA ALA A 58 6.08 8.49 8.16
C ALA A 58 5.67 9.47 9.27
N GLU A 59 5.47 10.75 8.93
CA GLU A 59 5.02 11.75 9.88
C GLU A 59 3.50 11.79 10.08
N ASN A 60 2.73 11.23 9.13
CA ASN A 60 1.28 11.12 9.20
C ASN A 60 0.87 9.82 9.89
N ARG A 61 0.98 9.80 11.22
CA ARG A 61 0.73 8.61 12.05
C ARG A 61 -0.77 8.42 12.25
N MET A 62 -1.32 7.36 11.67
CA MET A 62 -2.71 6.95 11.83
C MET A 62 -2.81 5.61 12.57
N GLU A 63 -4.01 5.24 13.01
CA GLU A 63 -4.22 3.93 13.66
C GLU A 63 -3.88 2.77 12.71
N GLU A 64 -4.19 2.93 11.44
CA GLU A 64 -3.92 2.00 10.34
C GLU A 64 -2.47 2.02 9.82
N GLY A 65 -1.59 2.84 10.41
CA GLY A 65 -0.19 3.00 10.02
C GLY A 65 0.07 4.29 9.25
N ILE A 66 1.03 4.24 8.33
CA ILE A 66 1.56 5.42 7.61
C ILE A 66 1.33 5.36 6.09
N ASP A 67 0.61 4.35 5.61
CA ASP A 67 0.41 4.12 4.18
C ASP A 67 -1.01 4.52 3.76
N GLN A 68 -1.10 5.30 2.70
CA GLN A 68 -2.31 5.44 1.90
C GLN A 68 -2.22 4.45 0.73
N VAL A 69 -3.20 3.56 0.62
CA VAL A 69 -3.23 2.50 -0.41
C VAL A 69 -4.46 2.68 -1.27
N GLU A 70 -4.27 2.64 -2.58
CA GLU A 70 -5.34 2.76 -3.56
C GLU A 70 -5.22 1.67 -4.63
N PHE A 71 -6.37 1.17 -5.08
CA PHE A 71 -6.44 0.19 -6.16
C PHE A 71 -6.95 0.85 -7.42
N TRP A 72 -6.22 0.62 -8.50
CA TRP A 72 -6.46 1.26 -9.79
C TRP A 72 -6.54 0.21 -10.89
N VAL A 73 -7.39 0.48 -11.88
CA VAL A 73 -7.53 -0.34 -13.09
C VAL A 73 -7.29 0.52 -14.32
N ARG A 74 -6.50 -0.03 -15.24
CA ARG A 74 -6.42 0.45 -16.61
C ARG A 74 -6.97 -0.62 -17.53
N THR A 75 -8.07 -0.34 -18.21
CA THR A 75 -8.72 -1.33 -19.09
C THR A 75 -8.00 -1.51 -20.43
N ASN A 76 -7.36 -0.46 -20.95
CA ASN A 76 -6.65 -0.50 -22.23
C ASN A 76 -5.28 0.19 -22.14
N PRO A 77 -4.25 -0.32 -22.85
CA PRO A 77 -2.97 0.36 -22.94
C PRO A 77 -3.15 1.77 -23.50
N GLY A 78 -2.53 2.76 -22.85
CA GLY A 78 -2.62 4.17 -23.25
C GLY A 78 -3.80 4.94 -22.65
N THR A 79 -4.75 4.31 -21.95
CA THR A 79 -5.77 5.05 -21.19
C THR A 79 -5.24 5.42 -19.80
N ARG A 80 -5.78 6.50 -19.24
CA ARG A 80 -5.52 6.85 -17.83
C ARG A 80 -6.14 5.76 -16.93
N PRO A 81 -5.39 5.21 -15.96
CA PRO A 81 -5.97 4.36 -14.93
C PRO A 81 -7.04 5.11 -14.13
N GLY A 82 -8.07 4.40 -13.67
CA GLY A 82 -9.09 4.94 -12.75
C GLY A 82 -9.14 4.15 -11.46
N PRO A 83 -9.69 4.74 -10.38
CA PRO A 83 -9.90 4.02 -9.12
C PRO A 83 -10.83 2.83 -9.37
N MET A 84 -10.57 1.73 -8.66
CA MET A 84 -11.45 0.58 -8.58
C MET A 84 -12.54 0.79 -7.55
#